data_AF-A0A6L9JRZ0-F1
#
_entry.id   AF-A0A6L9JRZ0-F1
#
_cell.length_a   1.000
_cell.length_b   1.000
_cell.length_c   1.000
_cell.angle_alpha   90.00
_cell.angle_beta   90.00
_cell.angle_gamma   90.00
#
_symmetry.space_group_name_H-M   'P 1'
#
loop_
_entity.id
_entity.type
_entity.pdbx_description
1 polymer ?
#
loop_
_entity_poly.entity_id
_entity_poly.type
_entity_poly.pdbx_seq_one_letter_code
_entity_poly.pdbx_strand_id
1 'polypeptide(L)'
;MFKKSLVVGALATALIGGIGTANAHLSPCPNQNIGYNGLAYTRYVVNPDNNFASVFTQMHNGINITWHLKGVVKPCLYNGRKAYSAYYEGT
;
A
#
# COMPACT_ATOMS: atom_id res chain seq x y z
N MET A 1 -63.82 -1.36 -1.10
CA MET A 1 -63.97 -0.07 -0.40
C MET A 1 -62.62 0.61 -0.37
N PHE A 2 -62.55 1.83 -0.90
CA PHE A 2 -61.37 2.70 -0.89
C PHE A 2 -61.05 3.18 0.52
N LYS A 3 -59.75 3.34 0.83
CA LYS A 3 -59.07 4.62 1.20
C LYS A 3 -57.80 4.28 1.99
N LYS A 4 -56.62 4.60 1.41
CA LYS A 4 -55.77 5.79 1.72
C LYS A 4 -55.01 5.58 3.05
N SER A 5 -53.71 5.81 3.18
CA SER A 5 -52.79 6.70 2.46
C SER A 5 -51.34 6.39 2.85
N LEU A 6 -50.42 6.66 1.91
CA LEU A 6 -49.13 7.35 2.05
C LEU A 6 -48.36 7.19 3.37
N VAL A 7 -47.09 6.75 3.29
CA VAL A 7 -45.94 7.65 3.52
C VAL A 7 -44.73 7.09 2.79
N VAL A 8 -44.21 7.93 1.90
CA VAL A 8 -42.87 7.86 1.29
C VAL A 8 -41.83 7.88 2.39
N GLY A 9 -40.98 6.86 2.43
CA GLY A 9 -39.79 6.81 3.26
C GLY A 9 -38.60 6.38 2.42
N ALA A 10 -38.21 7.22 1.46
CA ALA A 10 -36.89 7.15 0.85
C ALA A 10 -35.84 7.41 1.95
N LEU A 11 -35.39 6.37 2.65
CA LEU A 11 -34.09 6.44 3.32
C LEU A 11 -33.02 6.07 2.28
N ALA A 12 -32.65 7.08 1.51
CA ALA A 12 -31.30 7.21 1.03
C ALA A 12 -30.40 7.36 2.28
N THR A 13 -29.93 6.25 2.82
CA THR A 13 -28.54 6.22 3.27
C THR A 13 -27.75 5.73 2.08
N ALA A 14 -27.46 6.68 1.18
CA ALA A 14 -26.21 6.62 0.46
C ALA A 14 -25.17 6.18 1.49
N LEU A 15 -24.60 5.00 1.29
CA LEU A 15 -23.37 4.62 1.96
C LEU A 15 -22.31 5.56 1.39
N ILE A 16 -22.37 6.82 1.82
CA ILE A 16 -21.25 7.72 1.94
C ILE A 16 -20.41 7.06 3.03
N GLY A 17 -19.79 5.95 2.68
CA GLY A 17 -18.52 5.54 3.25
C GLY A 17 -17.56 6.63 2.82
N GLY A 18 -17.64 7.75 3.54
CA GLY A 18 -16.77 8.89 3.40
C GLY A 18 -15.35 8.40 3.57
N ILE A 19 -14.64 8.35 2.45
CA ILE A 19 -13.35 9.00 2.28
C ILE A 19 -13.18 9.19 0.78
N GLY A 20 -13.70 10.33 0.31
CA GLY A 20 -13.38 10.83 -1.01
C GLY A 20 -11.87 10.95 -1.17
N THR A 21 -11.39 10.50 -2.32
CA THR A 21 -10.37 11.19 -3.12
C THR A 21 -9.06 11.55 -2.42
N ALA A 22 -8.09 10.64 -2.43
CA ALA A 22 -6.66 11.01 -2.43
C ALA A 22 -5.75 10.04 -3.24
N ASN A 23 -6.34 9.10 -3.98
CA ASN A 23 -5.61 7.93 -4.48
C ASN A 23 -5.74 7.71 -5.99
N ALA A 24 -6.61 8.44 -6.69
CA ALA A 24 -6.86 8.24 -8.12
C ALA A 24 -5.66 8.59 -9.03
N HIS A 25 -4.64 9.29 -8.51
CA HIS A 25 -3.42 9.64 -9.25
C HIS A 25 -2.20 8.82 -8.82
N LEU A 26 -2.30 7.97 -7.78
CA LEU A 26 -1.16 7.18 -7.32
C LEU A 26 -1.08 5.87 -8.11
N SER A 27 0.08 5.63 -8.72
CA SER A 27 0.40 4.33 -9.30
C SER A 27 0.37 3.24 -8.23
N PRO A 28 0.02 1.99 -8.58
CA PRO A 28 0.11 0.86 -7.67
C PRO A 28 1.53 0.71 -7.12
N CYS A 29 1.64 0.32 -5.85
CA CYS A 29 2.93 0.04 -5.25
C CYS A 29 3.66 -1.09 -5.99
N PRO A 30 5.01 -1.01 -6.07
CA PRO A 30 5.80 -2.06 -6.70
C PRO A 30 5.65 -3.39 -5.96
N ASN A 31 5.96 -4.48 -6.67
CA ASN A 31 6.04 -5.80 -6.07
C ASN A 31 7.15 -5.83 -5.01
N GLN A 32 6.86 -6.44 -3.87
CA GLN A 32 7.77 -6.56 -2.72
C GLN A 32 8.61 -7.84 -2.74
N ASN A 33 8.54 -8.62 -3.81
CA ASN A 33 9.36 -9.81 -4.02
C ASN A 33 10.85 -9.48 -3.93
N ILE A 34 11.61 -10.43 -3.37
CA ILE A 34 13.07 -10.37 -3.34
C ILE A 34 13.59 -10.81 -4.71
N GLY A 35 14.38 -9.96 -5.35
CA GLY A 35 15.11 -10.26 -6.57
C GLY A 35 16.61 -10.35 -6.31
N TYR A 36 17.35 -10.86 -7.30
CA TYR A 36 18.80 -10.86 -7.34
C TYR A 36 19.25 -10.36 -8.72
N ASN A 37 20.08 -9.33 -8.77
CA ASN A 37 20.51 -8.71 -10.04
C ASN A 37 21.90 -9.18 -10.52
N GLY A 38 22.47 -10.22 -9.88
CA GLY A 38 23.83 -10.69 -10.14
C GLY A 38 24.89 -10.13 -9.20
N LEU A 39 24.62 -9.00 -8.55
CA LEU A 39 25.54 -8.30 -7.65
C LEU A 39 25.02 -8.19 -6.22
N ALA A 40 23.72 -7.96 -6.06
CA ALA A 40 23.06 -7.78 -4.78
C ALA A 40 21.64 -8.32 -4.82
N TYR A 41 21.11 -8.64 -3.64
CA TYR A 41 19.67 -8.81 -3.46
C TYR A 41 19.00 -7.45 -3.57
N THR A 42 17.82 -7.40 -4.19
CA THR A 42 17.07 -6.17 -4.36
C THR A 42 15.63 -6.39 -3.95
N ARG A 43 15.00 -5.39 -3.33
CA ARG A 43 13.57 -5.43 -3.04
C ARG A 43 12.96 -4.06 -2.88
N TYR A 44 11.64 -4.01 -3.02
CA TYR A 44 10.83 -2.93 -2.50
C TYR A 44 10.19 -3.32 -1.17
N VAL A 45 10.08 -2.36 -0.26
CA VAL A 45 9.32 -2.46 0.99
C VAL A 45 8.24 -1.39 0.95
N VAL A 46 7.00 -1.77 1.26
CA VAL A 46 5.88 -0.82 1.33
C VAL A 46 5.53 -0.60 2.79
N ASN A 47 5.43 0.67 3.20
CA ASN A 47 4.96 1.06 4.52
C ASN A 47 3.92 2.19 4.39
N PRO A 48 2.70 2.03 4.94
CA PRO A 48 1.70 3.11 4.98
C PRO A 48 2.17 4.35 5.76
N ASP A 49 3.02 4.19 6.78
CA ASP A 49 3.41 5.24 7.72
C ASP A 49 4.62 6.07 7.25
N ASN A 50 5.13 5.82 6.04
CA ASN A 50 6.35 6.47 5.51
C ASN A 50 7.58 6.33 6.42
N ASN A 51 7.62 5.28 7.26
CA ASN A 51 8.70 5.04 8.20
C ASN A 51 9.54 3.86 7.74
N PHE A 52 10.79 4.12 7.36
CA PHE A 52 11.69 3.11 6.82
C PHE A 52 12.97 3.05 7.65
N ALA A 53 13.34 1.85 8.08
CA ALA A 53 14.63 1.63 8.71
C ALA A 53 15.75 1.86 7.68
N SER A 54 16.83 2.52 8.08
CA SER A 54 18.00 2.67 7.19
C SER A 54 18.64 1.33 6.88
N VAL A 55 18.61 0.39 7.84
CA VAL A 55 19.16 -0.96 7.73
C VAL A 55 18.26 -1.95 8.49
N PHE A 56 18.07 -3.15 7.95
CA PHE A 56 17.47 -4.26 8.68
C PHE A 56 17.97 -5.61 8.15
N THR A 57 17.90 -6.66 8.97
CA THR A 57 18.27 -8.02 8.57
C THR A 57 17.03 -8.88 8.40
N GLN A 58 16.99 -9.69 7.34
CA GLN A 58 15.91 -10.64 7.10
C GLN A 58 16.49 -11.99 6.66
N MET A 59 15.97 -13.07 7.23
CA MET A 59 16.27 -14.41 6.75
C MET A 59 15.49 -14.72 5.47
N HIS A 60 16.19 -15.15 4.42
CA HIS A 60 15.62 -15.53 3.13
C HIS A 60 16.39 -16.75 2.60
N ASN A 61 15.70 -17.83 2.25
CA ASN A 61 16.32 -19.06 1.73
C ASN A 61 17.51 -19.59 2.56
N GLY A 62 17.44 -19.49 3.89
CA GLY A 62 18.50 -19.96 4.78
C GLY A 62 19.67 -19.00 4.99
N ILE A 63 19.70 -17.85 4.31
CA ILE A 63 20.73 -16.82 4.48
C ILE A 63 20.16 -15.56 5.16
N ASN A 64 20.99 -14.87 5.93
CA ASN A 64 20.64 -13.56 6.48
C ASN A 64 21.07 -12.48 5.50
N ILE A 65 20.10 -11.79 4.91
CA ILE A 65 20.35 -10.65 4.03
C ILE A 65 20.30 -9.39 4.87
N THR A 66 21.35 -8.58 4.81
CA THR A 66 21.35 -7.25 5.43
C THR A 66 20.93 -6.22 4.39
N TRP A 67 19.73 -5.69 4.56
CA TRP A 67 19.13 -4.72 3.66
C TRP A 67 19.53 -3.30 4.03
N HIS A 68 20.00 -2.55 3.05
CA HIS A 68 20.35 -1.14 3.15
C HIS A 68 19.40 -0.31 2.30
N LEU A 69 18.82 0.73 2.90
CA LEU A 69 17.96 1.67 2.20
C LEU A 69 18.77 2.44 1.14
N LYS A 70 18.35 2.36 -0.13
CA LYS A 70 19.06 3.00 -1.25
C LYS A 70 18.40 4.28 -1.76
N GLY A 71 17.19 4.59 -1.29
CA GLY A 71 16.71 5.98 -1.31
C GLY A 71 15.70 6.38 -2.37
N VAL A 72 14.80 5.49 -2.79
CA VAL A 72 13.59 5.92 -3.50
C VAL A 72 12.38 5.65 -2.63
N VAL A 73 11.92 6.68 -1.91
CA VAL A 73 10.65 6.66 -1.17
C VAL A 73 9.58 7.35 -2.01
N LYS A 74 8.65 6.59 -2.60
CA LYS A 74 7.58 7.14 -3.44
C LYS A 74 6.20 6.81 -2.89
N PRO A 75 5.27 7.78 -2.87
CA PRO A 75 3.88 7.48 -2.54
C PRO A 75 3.30 6.56 -3.62
N CYS A 76 2.51 5.57 -3.20
CA CYS A 76 1.90 4.60 -4.08
C CYS A 76 0.58 4.09 -3.51
N LEU A 77 -0.20 3.39 -4.35
CA LEU A 77 -1.46 2.79 -3.96
C LEU A 77 -1.25 1.35 -3.48
N TYR A 78 -1.55 1.08 -2.21
CA TYR A 78 -1.53 -0.26 -1.61
C TYR A 78 -2.91 -0.58 -1.04
N ASN A 79 -3.58 -1.62 -1.57
CA ASN A 79 -4.91 -2.05 -1.15
C ASN A 79 -5.94 -0.89 -1.09
N GLY A 80 -5.93 -0.01 -2.10
CA GLY A 80 -6.83 1.14 -2.20
C GLY A 80 -6.49 2.32 -1.27
N ARG A 81 -5.40 2.23 -0.51
CA ARG A 81 -4.93 3.27 0.41
C ARG A 81 -3.57 3.81 0.02
N LYS A 82 -3.29 5.06 0.42
CA LYS A 82 -1.98 5.68 0.19
C LYS A 82 -0.96 4.98 1.08
N ALA A 83 0.13 4.56 0.47
CA ALA A 83 1.30 4.04 1.16
C ALA A 83 2.56 4.64 0.54
N TYR A 84 3.71 4.20 1.04
CA TYR A 84 5.02 4.62 0.56
C TYR A 84 5.82 3.36 0.24
N SER A 85 6.62 3.40 -0.83
CA SER A 85 7.50 2.30 -1.20
C SER A 85 8.95 2.76 -1.16
N ALA A 86 9.82 1.94 -0.60
CA ALA A 86 11.26 2.17 -0.47
C ALA A 86 12.06 1.06 -1.14
N TYR A 87 13.12 1.42 -1.86
CA TYR A 87 14.05 0.48 -2.50
C TYR A 87 15.22 0.14 -1.57
N TYR A 88 15.51 -1.16 -1.44
CA TYR A 88 16.60 -1.71 -0.65
C TYR A 88 17.50 -2.60 -1.50
N GLU A 89 18.79 -2.56 -1.17
CA GLU A 89 19.77 -3.54 -1.64
C GLU A 89 20.32 -4.32 -0.46
N GLY A 90 20.48 -5.61 -0.65
CA GLY A 90 20.90 -6.56 0.36
C GLY A 90 22.15 -7.33 -0.04
N THR A 91 23.00 -7.60 0.94
CA THR A 91 24.18 -8.46 0.82
C THR A 91 24.09 -9.61 1.81
#